data_AF-A0A7J7I4H5-F1
#
_entry.id   AF-A0A7J7I4H5-F1
#
_cell.length_a   1.000
_cell.length_b   1.000
_cell.length_c   1.000
_cell.angle_alpha   90.00
_cell.angle_beta   90.00
_cell.angle_gamma   90.00
#
_symmetry.space_group_name_H-M   'P 1'
#
loop_
_entity.id
_entity.type
_entity.pdbx_description
1 polymer ?
#
loop_
_entity_poly.entity_id
_entity_poly.type
_entity_poly.pdbx_seq_one_letter_code
_entity_poly.pdbx_strand_id
1 'polypeptide(L)'
;MVQLTLYTTEMGDHEQDGEAIELAFSKKKIEARKNWLRQFEPGTYLDQKEKVIKYSDFVNKELILFSMADLQRSIPSMVDGLKPGITWCLESASRSKSMEQHLLWLRTRL
;
A
#
# COMPACT_ATOMS: atom_id res chain seq x y z
N MET A 1 -17.76 3.05 47.76
CA MET A 1 -16.71 4.01 47.35
C MET A 1 -15.46 3.32 46.78
N VAL A 2 -15.58 2.16 46.13
CA VAL A 2 -14.42 1.42 45.54
C VAL A 2 -14.70 0.84 44.14
N GLN A 3 -15.91 1.01 43.59
CA GLN A 3 -16.23 0.58 42.21
C GLN A 3 -16.15 1.70 41.17
N LEU A 4 -15.82 2.94 41.57
CA LEU A 4 -15.68 4.05 40.62
C LEU A 4 -14.25 4.19 40.04
N THR A 5 -13.27 3.44 40.58
CA THR A 5 -11.85 3.56 40.18
C THR A 5 -11.50 2.73 38.94
N LEU A 6 -12.35 1.79 38.52
CA LEU A 6 -12.11 0.93 37.35
C LEU A 6 -12.62 1.52 36.03
N TYR A 7 -13.28 2.68 36.05
CA TYR A 7 -13.69 3.42 34.84
C TYR A 7 -12.63 4.40 34.33
N THR A 8 -11.45 4.43 34.93
CA THR A 8 -10.28 5.14 34.38
C THR A 8 -9.54 4.23 33.39
N THR A 9 -10.27 3.70 32.41
CA THR A 9 -9.66 3.11 31.20
C THR A 9 -9.31 4.26 30.27
N GLU A 10 -8.04 4.66 30.32
CA GLU A 10 -7.26 5.13 29.16
C GLU A 10 -7.82 6.34 28.40
N MET A 11 -8.01 7.46 29.11
CA MET A 11 -8.11 8.80 28.50
C MET A 11 -6.71 9.34 28.19
N GLY A 12 -5.95 8.64 27.34
CA GLY A 12 -4.61 9.05 26.91
C GLY A 12 -4.38 8.61 25.47
N ASP A 13 -3.96 9.55 24.63
CA ASP A 13 -3.45 9.36 23.25
C ASP A 13 -4.41 9.59 22.06
N HIS A 14 -5.63 10.10 22.26
CA HIS A 14 -6.49 10.47 21.12
C HIS A 14 -5.95 11.62 20.25
N GLU A 15 -5.17 12.54 20.82
CA GLU A 15 -4.67 13.70 20.08
C GLU A 15 -3.53 13.31 19.11
N GLN A 16 -2.62 12.44 19.55
CA GLN A 16 -1.54 11.92 18.71
C GLN A 16 -2.07 10.99 17.60
N ASP A 17 -3.10 10.20 17.91
CA ASP A 17 -3.80 9.39 16.90
C ASP A 17 -4.50 10.29 15.85
N GLY A 18 -5.11 11.39 16.28
CA GLY A 18 -5.71 12.38 15.40
C GLY A 18 -4.70 13.06 14.48
N GLU A 19 -3.52 13.42 15.00
CA GLU A 19 -2.44 14.00 14.20
C GLU A 19 -1.89 13.03 13.16
N ALA A 20 -1.74 11.74 13.50
CA ALA A 20 -1.30 10.71 12.56
C ALA A 20 -2.28 10.53 11.39
N ILE A 21 -3.58 10.50 11.70
CA ILE A 21 -4.66 10.45 10.70
C ILE A 21 -4.65 11.73 9.85
N GLU A 22 -4.53 12.89 10.47
CA GLU A 22 -4.49 14.16 9.75
C GLU A 22 -3.28 14.23 8.81
N LEU A 23 -2.11 13.74 9.22
CA LEU A 23 -0.92 13.67 8.38
C LEU A 23 -1.12 12.75 7.16
N ALA A 24 -1.79 11.61 7.35
CA ALA A 24 -2.07 10.66 6.28
C ALA A 24 -3.10 11.18 5.26
N PHE A 25 -4.16 11.87 5.71
CA PHE A 25 -5.27 12.30 4.83
C PHE A 25 -5.24 13.76 4.41
N SER A 26 -4.52 14.64 5.13
CA SER A 26 -4.52 16.07 4.83
C SER A 26 -3.83 16.37 3.50
N LYS A 27 -4.55 17.04 2.61
CA LYS A 27 -4.05 17.55 1.33
C LYS A 27 -3.06 18.70 1.50
N LYS A 28 -3.04 19.35 2.67
CA LYS A 28 -2.19 20.53 2.95
C LYS A 28 -0.80 20.16 3.45
N LYS A 29 -0.64 18.97 4.05
CA LYS A 29 0.61 18.50 4.69
C LYS A 29 1.42 17.56 3.77
N ILE A 30 1.58 17.93 2.50
CA ILE A 30 2.26 17.09 1.50
C ILE A 30 3.74 16.88 1.84
N GLU A 31 4.46 17.92 2.24
CA GLU A 31 5.87 17.80 2.67
C GLU A 31 6.04 16.85 3.86
N ALA A 32 5.18 16.94 4.88
CA ALA A 32 5.22 16.04 6.02
C ALA A 32 4.99 14.58 5.61
N ARG A 33 4.04 14.34 4.70
CA ARG A 33 3.76 13.02 4.13
C ARG A 33 4.97 12.45 3.37
N LYS A 34 5.68 13.28 2.60
CA LYS A 34 6.91 12.86 1.90
C LYS A 34 8.00 12.44 2.87
N ASN A 35 8.20 13.19 3.95
CA ASN A 35 9.18 12.83 4.98
C ASN A 35 8.79 11.56 5.72
N TRP A 36 7.50 11.40 6.05
CA TRP A 36 6.94 10.20 6.65
C TRP A 36 7.18 8.95 5.78
N LEU A 37 6.93 9.04 4.48
CA LEU A 37 7.22 7.96 3.52
C LEU A 37 8.72 7.64 3.40
N ARG A 38 9.61 8.62 3.60
CA ARG A 38 11.08 8.41 3.57
C ARG A 38 11.62 7.75 4.82
N GLN A 39 10.95 7.92 5.95
CA GLN A 39 11.34 7.35 7.25
C GLN A 39 10.84 5.91 7.44
N PHE A 40 10.12 5.36 6.46
CA PHE A 40 9.62 4.00 6.52
C PHE A 40 10.74 2.96 6.40
N GLU A 41 10.85 2.08 7.39
CA GLU A 41 11.70 0.90 7.34
C GLU A 41 10.90 -0.34 6.92
N PRO A 42 11.19 -0.94 5.74
CA PRO A 42 10.50 -2.14 5.27
C PRO A 42 10.83 -3.33 6.18
N GLY A 43 9.80 -3.94 6.75
CA GLY A 43 9.91 -5.04 7.72
C GLY A 43 8.99 -4.87 8.94
N THR A 44 8.44 -3.67 9.13
CA THR A 44 7.44 -3.41 10.17
C THR A 44 6.06 -3.80 9.67
N TYR A 45 5.56 -4.95 10.13
CA TYR A 45 4.19 -5.40 9.86
C TYR A 45 3.35 -5.31 11.13
N LEU A 46 2.07 -5.03 10.97
CA LEU A 46 1.12 -5.11 12.06
C LEU A 46 0.73 -6.58 12.28
N ASP A 47 0.94 -7.09 13.49
CA ASP A 47 0.47 -8.42 13.88
C ASP A 47 -1.06 -8.40 14.05
N GLN A 48 -1.79 -8.95 13.07
CA GLN A 48 -3.26 -9.05 13.08
C GLN A 48 -3.82 -10.04 14.13
N LYS A 49 -2.98 -10.53 15.04
CA LYS A 49 -3.37 -11.43 16.13
C LYS A 49 -3.96 -10.68 17.32
N GLU A 50 -3.66 -9.40 17.46
CA GLU A 50 -4.21 -8.57 18.54
C GLU A 50 -5.63 -8.10 18.20
N LYS A 51 -6.54 -8.23 19.19
CA LYS A 51 -7.95 -7.80 19.06
C LYS A 51 -8.14 -6.28 19.15
N VAL A 52 -7.16 -5.57 19.66
CA VAL A 52 -7.20 -4.12 19.87
C VAL A 52 -5.92 -3.54 19.28
N ILE A 53 -6.08 -2.68 18.28
CA ILE A 53 -4.99 -2.05 17.54
C ILE A 53 -5.12 -0.54 17.76
N LYS A 54 -3.99 0.13 18.04
CA LYS A 54 -3.95 1.60 18.14
C LYS A 54 -4.05 2.25 16.76
N TYR A 55 -4.72 3.40 16.65
CA TYR A 55 -4.89 4.08 15.37
C TYR A 55 -3.55 4.55 14.78
N SER A 56 -2.66 5.07 15.62
CA SER A 56 -1.28 5.39 15.26
C SER A 56 -0.51 4.19 14.69
N ASP A 57 -0.66 3.01 15.27
CA ASP A 57 -0.05 1.77 14.76
C ASP A 57 -0.62 1.38 13.39
N PHE A 58 -1.93 1.47 13.20
CA PHE A 58 -2.57 1.19 11.91
C PHE A 58 -2.06 2.13 10.80
N VAL A 59 -1.97 3.43 11.09
CA VAL A 59 -1.45 4.43 10.14
C VAL A 59 0.01 4.11 9.77
N ASN A 60 0.86 3.86 10.76
CA ASN A 60 2.29 3.67 10.54
C ASN A 60 2.68 2.26 10.03
N LYS A 61 1.83 1.24 10.21
CA LYS A 61 2.18 -0.16 9.89
C LYS A 61 1.34 -0.80 8.79
N GLU A 62 0.18 -0.26 8.42
CA GLU A 62 -0.61 -0.77 7.28
C GLU A 62 -0.85 0.30 6.22
N LEU A 63 -1.27 1.51 6.62
CA LEU A 63 -1.59 2.57 5.68
C LEU A 63 -0.37 3.06 4.88
N ILE A 64 0.82 3.01 5.48
CA ILE A 64 2.07 3.35 4.79
C ILE A 64 2.42 2.35 3.69
N LEU A 65 2.16 1.04 3.88
CA LEU A 65 2.40 0.03 2.84
C LEU A 65 1.45 0.23 1.67
N PHE A 66 0.18 0.52 1.97
CA PHE A 66 -0.80 0.87 0.94
C PHE A 66 -0.33 2.07 0.11
N SER A 67 0.11 3.13 0.79
CA SER A 67 0.62 4.34 0.13
C SER A 67 1.86 4.05 -0.73
N MET A 68 2.79 3.23 -0.24
CA MET A 68 3.99 2.86 -1.00
C MET A 68 3.66 2.01 -2.24
N ALA A 69 2.71 1.07 -2.11
CA ALA A 69 2.23 0.28 -3.23
C ALA A 69 1.53 1.15 -4.29
N ASP A 70 0.77 2.16 -3.88
CA ASP A 70 0.18 3.15 -4.78
C ASP A 70 1.23 3.99 -5.49
N LEU A 71 2.30 4.41 -4.80
CA LEU A 71 3.43 5.11 -5.41
C LEU A 71 4.14 4.23 -6.44
N GLN A 72 4.37 2.95 -6.14
CA GLN A 72 4.98 2.00 -7.08
C GLN A 72 4.10 1.74 -8.31
N ARG A 73 2.77 1.78 -8.18
CA ARG A 73 1.84 1.62 -9.32
C ARG A 73 1.65 2.91 -10.12
N SER A 74 1.82 4.08 -9.50
CA SER A 74 1.56 5.38 -10.13
C SER A 74 2.80 5.98 -10.79
N ILE A 75 3.99 5.76 -10.23
CA ILE A 75 5.25 6.27 -10.77
C ILE A 75 5.87 5.19 -11.68
N PRO A 76 5.90 5.40 -13.01
CA PRO A 76 6.56 4.46 -13.92
C PRO A 76 8.07 4.44 -13.66
N SER A 77 8.67 3.25 -13.81
CA SER A 77 10.13 3.09 -13.85
C SER A 77 10.73 3.97 -14.95
N MET A 78 11.77 4.75 -14.63
CA MET A 78 12.46 5.62 -15.60
C MET A 78 13.18 4.82 -16.70
N VAL A 79 13.48 3.54 -16.45
CA VAL A 79 14.23 2.67 -17.37
C VAL A 79 13.34 2.04 -18.43
N ASP A 80 12.07 1.74 -18.12
CA ASP A 80 11.15 1.06 -19.04
C ASP A 80 9.89 1.87 -19.40
N GLY A 81 9.54 2.91 -18.65
CA GLY A 81 8.37 3.78 -18.92
C GLY A 81 6.99 3.11 -18.87
N LEU A 82 6.94 1.78 -18.67
CA LEU A 82 5.72 0.98 -18.72
C LEU A 82 5.20 0.72 -17.31
N LYS A 83 3.98 1.20 -17.05
CA LYS A 83 3.24 0.90 -15.82
C LYS A 83 2.97 -0.61 -15.75
N PRO A 84 3.05 -1.28 -14.58
CA PRO A 84 2.83 -2.73 -14.47
C PRO A 84 1.50 -3.24 -15.08
N GLY A 85 0.45 -2.41 -15.09
CA GLY A 85 -0.81 -2.74 -15.78
C GLY A 85 -0.69 -2.82 -17.30
N ILE A 86 0.15 -1.97 -17.91
CA ILE A 86 0.42 -1.99 -19.34
C ILE A 86 1.37 -3.13 -19.70
N THR A 87 2.30 -3.48 -18.81
CA THR A 87 3.19 -4.63 -18.96
C THR A 87 2.39 -5.94 -18.98
N TRP A 88 1.41 -6.09 -18.09
CA TRP A 88 0.49 -7.25 -18.12
C TRP A 88 -0.31 -7.35 -19.42
N CYS A 89 -0.84 -6.22 -19.92
CA CYS A 89 -1.54 -6.18 -21.20
C CYS A 89 -0.62 -6.55 -22.37
N LEU A 90 0.62 -6.04 -22.38
CA LEU A 90 1.62 -6.34 -23.41
C LEU A 90 2.10 -7.79 -23.34
N GLU A 91 2.29 -8.35 -22.15
CA GLU A 91 2.66 -9.75 -21.95
C GLU A 91 1.52 -10.69 -22.39
N SER A 92 0.28 -10.36 -22.03
CA SER A 92 -0.91 -11.09 -22.49
C SER A 92 -1.05 -11.05 -24.01
N ALA A 93 -0.83 -9.88 -24.63
CA ALA A 93 -0.85 -9.73 -26.08
C ALA A 93 0.31 -10.49 -26.76
N SER A 94 1.49 -10.53 -26.15
CA SER A 94 2.67 -11.24 -26.67
C SER A 94 2.48 -12.76 -26.61
N ARG A 95 1.86 -13.28 -25.55
CA ARG A 95 1.49 -14.70 -25.45
C ARG A 95 0.46 -15.11 -26.50
N SER A 96 -0.53 -14.25 -26.78
CA SER A 96 -1.54 -14.52 -27.81
C SER A 96 -0.93 -14.63 -29.22
N LYS A 97 -0.01 -13.73 -29.59
CA LYS A 97 0.66 -13.76 -30.89
C LYS A 97 1.53 -15.01 -31.09
N SER A 98 2.15 -15.52 -30.02
CA SER A 98 2.96 -16.75 -30.08
C SER A 98 2.12 -17.99 -30.39
N MET A 99 0.92 -18.12 -29.80
CA MET A 99 -0.01 -19.22 -30.10
C MET A 99 -0.54 -19.17 -31.54
N GLU A 100 -0.83 -17.98 -32.07
CA GLU A 100 -1.29 -17.83 -33.45
C GLU A 100 -0.23 -18.25 -34.48
N GLN A 101 1.05 -17.95 -34.26
CA GLN A 101 2.13 -18.40 -35.13
C GLN A 101 2.28 -19.93 -35.11
N HIS A 102 2.12 -20.55 -33.94
CA HIS A 102 2.19 -22.00 -33.79
C HIS A 102 1.00 -22.71 -34.48
N LEU A 103 -0.20 -22.12 -34.41
CA LEU A 103 -1.40 -22.62 -35.11
C LEU A 103 -1.31 -22.40 -36.63
N LEU A 104 -0.75 -21.28 -37.09
CA LEU A 104 -0.54 -21.00 -38.51
C LEU A 104 0.46 -21.98 -39.13
N TRP A 105 1.51 -22.34 -38.40
CA TRP A 105 2.48 -23.36 -38.80
C TRP A 105 1.87 -24.77 -38.89
N LEU A 106 0.95 -25.13 -37.98
CA LEU A 106 0.19 -26.38 -38.06
C LEU A 106 -0.80 -26.39 -39.24
N ARG A 107 -1.36 -25.23 -39.61
CA ARG A 107 -2.29 -25.06 -40.74
C ARG A 107 -1.61 -25.10 -42.12
N THR A 108 -0.31 -24.83 -42.20
CA THR A 108 0.47 -24.81 -43.45
C THR A 108 1.36 -26.05 -43.63
N ARG A 109 1.32 -26.99 -42.66
CA ARG A 109 2.05 -28.27 -42.68
C ARG A 109 1.13 -29.49 -42.91
N LEU A 110 -0.19 -29.27 -43.04
CA LEU A 110 -1.17 -30.18 -43.64
C LEU A 110 -1.50 -29.68 -45.04
#